data_AF-A0AAD9YE15-F1
#
_entry.id   AF-A0AAD9YE15-F1
#
_cell.length_a   1.000
_cell.length_b   1.000
_cell.length_c   1.000
_cell.angle_alpha   90.00
_cell.angle_beta   90.00
_cell.angle_gamma   90.00
#
_symmetry.space_group_name_H-M   'P 1'
#
loop_
_entity.id
_entity.type
_entity.pdbx_description
1 polymer ?
#
loop_
_entity_poly.entity_id
_entity_poly.type
_entity_poly.pdbx_seq_one_letter_code
_entity_poly.pdbx_strand_id
1 'polypeptide(L)'
;MASYEHTTNAEPTYVENAYIENGLHPVHHSDKIVGGPLEHQYDGQYYGGYTQISAATTLRTEKRVCGARKPVFVLWCIIGFMAAMLVMVAGVFGAMIANQDAKIQNLQQTNGGTRTASASAAATTWVEISDWEYVGCYRDKDQRTMSDAYQNYTTSQTNRQCKAFCEKNYDYFGTETGGECYCSSTAPSEDALSPAWNCNAPCRGSSDGEICGGGWFLSVWKKTKKA
;
A
#
# COMPACT_ATOMS: atom_id res chain seq x y z
N MET A 1 52.46 -41.00 3.02
CA MET A 1 51.62 -41.09 4.23
C MET A 1 51.36 -39.64 4.63
N ALA A 2 50.20 -39.03 4.42
CA ALA A 2 48.85 -39.53 4.63
C ALA A 2 47.89 -39.09 3.51
N SER A 3 47.05 -40.05 3.10
CA SER A 3 45.73 -39.88 2.49
C SER A 3 44.69 -39.62 3.59
N TYR A 4 43.59 -38.94 3.26
CA TYR A 4 42.24 -38.90 3.88
C TYR A 4 41.62 -37.52 3.57
N GLU A 5 40.36 -37.30 3.22
CA GLU A 5 39.25 -38.10 2.71
C GLU A 5 38.19 -37.08 2.22
N HIS A 6 37.37 -37.48 1.26
CA HIS A 6 36.31 -36.69 0.65
C HIS A 6 35.01 -36.89 1.45
N THR A 7 34.36 -35.82 1.92
CA THR A 7 33.00 -35.90 2.47
C THR A 7 32.11 -34.84 1.81
N THR A 8 31.20 -35.34 0.96
CA THR A 8 30.02 -34.65 0.47
C THR A 8 28.97 -34.65 1.58
N ASN A 9 28.44 -33.48 1.95
CA ASN A 9 27.21 -33.42 2.73
C ASN A 9 26.20 -32.53 2.03
N ALA A 10 25.03 -33.13 1.84
CA ALA A 10 23.89 -32.67 1.10
C ALA A 10 23.18 -31.49 1.79
N GLU A 11 22.62 -30.60 0.96
CA GLU A 11 21.65 -29.59 1.36
C GLU A 11 20.32 -30.24 1.77
N PRO A 12 19.70 -29.82 2.88
CA PRO A 12 18.27 -30.01 3.06
C PRO A 12 17.52 -28.81 2.47
N THR A 13 16.88 -29.04 1.33
CA THR A 13 15.76 -28.24 0.82
C THR A 13 14.57 -28.35 1.78
N TYR A 14 14.04 -27.23 2.27
CA TYR A 14 12.73 -27.20 2.93
C TYR A 14 11.89 -25.98 2.52
N VAL A 15 11.04 -26.24 1.53
CA VAL A 15 9.60 -25.92 1.41
C VAL A 15 9.11 -24.57 1.97
N GLU A 16 8.88 -23.66 1.02
CA GLU A 16 7.71 -22.80 0.81
C GLU A 16 6.59 -22.85 1.88
N ASN A 17 6.40 -21.73 2.59
CA ASN A 17 5.17 -21.47 3.32
C ASN A 17 4.47 -20.22 2.74
N ALA A 18 3.51 -20.53 1.88
CA ALA A 18 2.21 -19.88 1.70
C ALA A 18 2.10 -18.40 2.10
N TYR A 19 2.02 -17.54 1.08
CA TYR A 19 1.43 -16.21 1.20
C TYR A 19 -0.06 -16.34 1.50
N ILE A 20 -0.53 -15.61 2.53
CA ILE A 20 -1.94 -15.41 2.81
C ILE A 20 -2.47 -14.39 1.79
N GLU A 21 -3.26 -14.87 0.84
CA GLU A 21 -4.12 -14.03 0.00
C GLU A 21 -5.20 -13.36 0.86
N ASN A 22 -5.24 -12.02 0.83
CA ASN A 22 -6.45 -11.24 1.12
C ASN A 22 -6.53 -10.14 0.07
N GLY A 23 -7.25 -10.43 -1.00
CA GLY A 23 -7.32 -9.61 -2.20
C GLY A 23 -8.22 -8.37 -2.12
N LEU A 24 -8.14 -7.59 -3.20
CA LEU A 24 -9.17 -6.78 -3.90
C LEU A 24 -8.37 -5.72 -4.71
N HIS A 25 -8.09 -5.81 -6.02
CA HIS A 25 -8.93 -5.68 -7.24
C HIS A 25 -7.94 -5.31 -8.40
N PRO A 26 -8.33 -5.20 -9.69
CA PRO A 26 -9.24 -5.97 -10.53
C PRO A 26 -8.50 -6.62 -11.72
N VAL A 27 -8.90 -7.85 -12.11
CA VAL A 27 -8.35 -8.52 -13.30
C VAL A 27 -9.25 -8.22 -14.50
N HIS A 28 -8.63 -7.77 -15.61
CA HIS A 28 -9.31 -7.56 -16.89
C HIS A 28 -8.86 -8.63 -17.90
N HIS A 29 -9.87 -9.18 -18.60
CA HIS A 29 -9.82 -9.81 -19.93
C HIS A 29 -9.87 -11.35 -20.05
N SER A 30 -11.11 -11.79 -20.32
CA SER A 30 -11.58 -12.62 -21.43
C SER A 30 -11.11 -14.06 -21.65
N ASP A 31 -12.12 -14.93 -21.53
CA ASP A 31 -12.51 -15.99 -22.47
C ASP A 31 -11.42 -16.90 -23.04
N LYS A 32 -11.47 -18.16 -22.58
CA LYS A 32 -11.74 -19.31 -23.47
C LYS A 32 -12.08 -20.56 -22.65
N ILE A 33 -13.33 -20.99 -22.84
CA ILE A 33 -13.82 -22.34 -22.51
C ILE A 33 -13.16 -23.32 -23.50
N VAL A 34 -12.45 -24.32 -22.98
CA VAL A 34 -12.20 -25.61 -23.66
C VAL A 34 -12.23 -26.70 -22.59
N GLY A 35 -13.05 -27.72 -22.82
CA GLY A 35 -13.44 -28.71 -21.83
C GLY A 35 -12.48 -29.90 -21.69
N GLY A 36 -12.86 -30.80 -20.77
CA GLY A 36 -12.23 -32.10 -20.58
C GLY A 36 -12.44 -32.64 -19.16
N PRO A 37 -13.34 -33.61 -18.95
CA PRO A 37 -13.65 -34.19 -17.64
C PRO A 37 -12.95 -35.54 -17.44
N LEU A 38 -12.38 -35.79 -16.26
CA LEU A 38 -12.17 -37.15 -15.74
C LEU A 38 -12.36 -37.12 -14.22
N GLU A 39 -13.63 -37.20 -13.80
CA GLU A 39 -13.96 -37.47 -12.40
C GLU A 39 -14.35 -38.94 -12.26
N HIS A 40 -13.71 -39.57 -11.28
CA HIS A 40 -13.76 -40.99 -11.02
C HIS A 40 -15.15 -41.44 -10.54
N GLN A 41 -15.59 -42.50 -11.21
CA GLN A 41 -16.68 -43.41 -10.92
C GLN A 41 -16.71 -43.84 -9.44
N TYR A 42 -17.79 -43.50 -8.73
CA TYR A 42 -18.23 -44.25 -7.55
C TYR A 42 -19.67 -44.73 -7.79
N ASP A 43 -19.79 -46.05 -7.77
CA ASP A 43 -20.98 -46.85 -8.05
C ASP A 43 -21.91 -46.88 -6.84
N GLY A 44 -23.21 -46.84 -7.10
CA GLY A 44 -24.27 -46.74 -6.12
C GLY A 44 -25.64 -46.92 -6.78
N GLN A 45 -25.88 -48.13 -7.28
CA GLN A 45 -27.21 -48.63 -7.66
C GLN A 45 -28.18 -48.55 -6.44
N TYR A 46 -29.50 -48.37 -6.50
CA TYR A 46 -30.50 -48.98 -7.39
C TYR A 46 -31.92 -48.41 -7.09
N TYR A 47 -32.79 -48.48 -8.11
CA TYR A 47 -34.28 -48.44 -8.18
C TYR A 47 -35.04 -47.09 -8.17
N GLY A 48 -35.82 -46.93 -9.25
CA GLY A 48 -36.52 -45.71 -9.63
C GLY A 48 -37.95 -45.54 -9.11
N GLY A 49 -38.53 -44.41 -9.51
CA GLY A 49 -39.92 -44.05 -9.32
C GLY A 49 -40.13 -42.58 -9.69
N TYR A 50 -40.80 -42.34 -10.81
CA TYR A 50 -41.20 -41.00 -11.25
C TYR A 50 -42.33 -40.49 -10.36
N THR A 51 -42.10 -39.39 -9.62
CA THR A 51 -43.21 -38.61 -9.04
C THR A 51 -42.86 -37.13 -8.94
N GLN A 52 -43.46 -36.38 -9.87
CA GLN A 52 -44.06 -35.04 -9.74
C GLN A 52 -43.39 -33.99 -8.84
N ILE A 53 -42.91 -32.93 -9.49
CA ILE A 53 -42.59 -31.62 -8.93
C ILE A 53 -43.83 -31.10 -8.20
N SER A 54 -43.80 -31.18 -6.87
CA SER A 54 -44.75 -30.48 -6.01
C SER A 54 -44.02 -29.29 -5.41
N ALA A 55 -44.38 -28.09 -5.86
CA ALA A 55 -43.94 -26.84 -5.26
C ALA A 55 -44.40 -26.79 -3.80
N ALA A 56 -43.53 -27.20 -2.87
CA ALA A 56 -43.70 -26.91 -1.47
C ALA A 56 -43.28 -25.45 -1.26
N THR A 57 -44.25 -24.54 -1.37
CA THR A 57 -44.13 -23.19 -0.81
C THR A 57 -43.94 -23.36 0.69
N THR A 58 -42.69 -23.34 1.15
CA THR A 58 -42.36 -23.25 2.57
C THR A 58 -42.92 -21.93 3.09
N LEU A 59 -44.15 -21.95 3.60
CA LEU A 59 -44.73 -20.87 4.36
C LEU A 59 -43.89 -20.73 5.63
N ARG A 60 -42.87 -19.86 5.56
CA ARG A 60 -42.03 -19.50 6.69
C ARG A 60 -42.93 -18.83 7.71
N THR A 61 -43.26 -19.53 8.79
CA THR A 61 -43.99 -18.96 9.91
C THR A 61 -43.14 -17.81 10.48
N GLU A 62 -43.50 -16.58 10.11
CA GLU A 62 -42.88 -15.34 10.56
C GLU A 62 -43.00 -15.27 12.09
N LYS A 63 -41.97 -15.72 12.81
CA LYS A 63 -41.91 -15.54 14.26
C LYS A 63 -41.90 -14.02 14.50
N ARG A 64 -42.91 -13.52 15.19
CA ARG A 64 -43.00 -12.11 15.61
C ARG A 64 -42.28 -11.94 16.95
N VAL A 65 -41.59 -10.82 17.13
CA VAL A 65 -41.00 -10.41 18.41
C VAL A 65 -41.51 -9.02 18.69
N CYS A 66 -42.14 -8.83 19.85
CA CYS A 66 -42.79 -7.57 20.25
C CYS A 66 -43.81 -7.03 19.20
N GLY A 67 -44.66 -7.91 18.65
CA GLY A 67 -45.71 -7.51 17.70
C GLY A 67 -45.23 -7.20 16.27
N ALA A 68 -43.93 -7.00 16.07
CA ALA A 68 -43.32 -6.79 14.76
C ALA A 68 -42.79 -8.10 14.15
N ARG A 69 -42.76 -8.17 12.82
CA ARG A 69 -42.06 -9.24 12.09
C ARG A 69 -40.59 -9.21 12.49
N LYS A 70 -39.98 -10.36 12.81
CA LYS A 70 -38.54 -10.47 13.14
C LYS A 70 -37.61 -9.66 12.22
N PRO A 71 -37.74 -9.72 10.88
CA PRO A 71 -36.88 -8.93 10.00
C PRO A 71 -37.07 -7.41 10.20
N VAL A 72 -38.28 -6.96 10.55
CA VAL A 72 -38.57 -5.55 10.84
C VAL A 72 -37.93 -5.12 12.16
N PHE A 73 -38.01 -5.95 13.21
CA PHE A 73 -37.36 -5.65 14.49
C PHE A 73 -35.84 -5.56 14.35
N VAL A 74 -35.22 -6.50 13.63
CA VAL A 74 -33.76 -6.48 13.37
C VAL A 74 -33.36 -5.25 12.56
N LEU A 75 -34.15 -4.87 11.54
CA LEU A 75 -33.92 -3.66 10.76
C LEU A 75 -34.00 -2.39 11.63
N TRP A 76 -34.97 -2.32 12.54
CA TRP A 76 -35.11 -1.19 13.47
C TRP A 76 -33.95 -1.09 14.46
N CYS A 77 -33.45 -2.22 14.96
CA CYS A 77 -32.24 -2.23 15.79
C CYS A 77 -31.03 -1.71 15.01
N ILE A 78 -30.81 -2.18 13.79
CA ILE A 78 -29.68 -1.74 12.96
C ILE A 78 -29.77 -0.25 12.64
N ILE A 79 -30.94 0.25 12.25
CA ILE A 79 -31.16 1.68 11.99
C ILE A 79 -30.89 2.51 13.26
N GLY A 80 -31.34 2.05 14.43
CA GLY A 80 -31.06 2.70 15.71
C GLY A 80 -29.57 2.76 16.05
N PHE A 81 -28.84 1.65 15.86
CA PHE A 81 -27.39 1.62 16.06
C PHE A 81 -26.64 2.51 15.08
N MET A 82 -27.03 2.52 13.80
CA MET A 82 -26.41 3.38 12.79
C MET A 82 -26.68 4.86 13.07
N ALA A 83 -27.90 5.23 13.48
CA ALA A 83 -28.23 6.60 13.87
C ALA A 83 -27.43 7.05 15.11
N ALA A 84 -27.28 6.19 16.12
CA ALA A 84 -26.47 6.49 17.31
C ALA A 84 -24.97 6.68 16.96
N MET A 85 -24.43 5.83 16.08
CA MET A 85 -23.07 5.97 15.57
C MET A 85 -22.87 7.28 14.80
N LEU A 86 -23.82 7.65 13.94
CA LEU A 86 -23.77 8.91 13.20
C LEU A 86 -23.79 10.14 14.13
N VAL A 87 -24.60 10.12 15.20
CA VAL A 87 -24.64 11.20 16.20
C VAL A 87 -23.34 11.28 16.99
N MET A 88 -22.73 10.14 17.36
CA MET A 88 -21.45 10.11 18.06
C MET A 88 -20.32 10.65 17.18
N VAL A 89 -20.28 10.25 15.90
CA VAL A 89 -19.30 10.75 14.93
C VAL A 89 -19.50 12.27 14.73
N ALA A 90 -20.72 12.73 14.45
CA ALA A 90 -21.01 14.16 14.29
C ALA A 90 -20.68 14.99 15.55
N GLY A 91 -20.91 14.43 16.75
CA GLY A 91 -20.58 15.08 18.02
C GLY A 91 -19.07 15.23 18.26
N VAL A 92 -18.28 14.20 17.90
CA VAL A 92 -16.80 14.25 17.99
C VAL A 92 -16.23 15.23 16.97
N PHE A 93 -16.76 15.26 15.73
CA PHE A 93 -16.35 16.24 14.72
C PHE A 93 -16.80 17.67 15.07
N GLY A 94 -17.97 17.86 15.67
CA GLY A 94 -18.46 19.16 16.13
C GLY A 94 -17.64 19.76 17.29
N ALA A 95 -17.18 18.93 18.24
CA ALA A 95 -16.32 19.36 19.34
C ALA A 95 -14.90 19.77 18.90
N MET A 96 -14.42 19.27 17.76
CA MET A 96 -13.14 19.67 17.17
C MET A 96 -13.17 21.03 16.45
N ILE A 97 -14.35 21.50 16.02
CA ILE A 97 -14.51 22.81 15.34
C ILE A 97 -14.78 23.94 16.36
N ALA A 98 -15.36 23.63 17.53
CA ALA A 98 -15.69 24.62 18.55
C ALA A 98 -14.50 25.12 19.40
N ASN A 99 -13.29 24.57 19.22
CA ASN A 99 -12.11 24.99 19.97
C ASN A 99 -11.04 25.60 19.06
N GLN A 100 -11.36 26.73 18.41
CA GLN A 100 -10.39 27.78 18.05
C GLN A 100 -11.14 29.11 17.77
N ASP A 101 -11.60 29.79 18.82
CA ASP A 101 -11.59 31.27 18.79
C ASP A 101 -11.50 31.83 20.21
N ALA A 102 -10.26 32.09 20.65
CA ALA A 102 -9.93 33.19 21.54
C ALA A 102 -8.41 33.36 21.58
N LYS A 103 -7.94 34.44 20.95
CA LYS A 103 -6.56 35.01 20.91
C LYS A 103 -5.74 34.76 19.62
N ILE A 104 -6.28 35.20 18.49
CA ILE A 104 -5.43 35.74 17.40
C ILE A 104 -5.43 37.28 17.52
N GLN A 105 -4.70 37.80 18.51
CA GLN A 105 -4.28 39.21 18.60
C GLN A 105 -2.98 39.25 19.41
N ASN A 106 -1.90 38.66 18.88
CA ASN A 106 -0.52 39.08 19.17
C ASN A 106 0.44 38.32 18.27
N LEU A 107 0.56 38.79 17.03
CA LEU A 107 1.82 38.65 16.30
C LEU A 107 2.89 39.40 17.10
N GLN A 108 4.11 38.86 17.10
CA GLN A 108 5.34 39.49 17.60
C GLN A 108 5.55 39.45 19.12
N GLN A 109 6.22 38.42 19.63
CA GLN A 109 7.47 38.65 20.39
C GLN A 109 8.22 37.33 20.65
N THR A 110 9.45 37.26 20.12
CA THR A 110 10.66 36.67 20.74
C THR A 110 10.76 35.17 21.06
N ASN A 111 11.72 34.55 20.36
CA ASN A 111 12.71 33.58 20.83
C ASN A 111 12.27 32.29 21.55
N GLY A 112 12.60 31.16 20.89
CA GLY A 112 13.08 29.94 21.55
C GLY A 112 12.01 29.01 22.10
N GLY A 113 11.81 27.87 21.45
CA GLY A 113 10.99 26.80 22.01
C GLY A 113 10.69 25.69 21.02
N THR A 114 11.61 24.74 20.94
CA THR A 114 11.45 23.41 20.35
C THR A 114 10.09 22.81 20.70
N ARG A 115 9.30 22.45 19.68
CA ARG A 115 8.14 21.57 19.83
C ARG A 115 8.41 20.30 19.05
N THR A 116 8.62 19.21 19.79
CA THR A 116 8.64 17.83 19.33
C THR A 116 7.34 17.55 18.59
N ALA A 117 7.39 17.52 17.26
CA ALA A 117 6.26 17.14 16.43
C ALA A 117 6.14 15.62 16.43
N SER A 118 4.99 15.12 16.88
CA SER A 118 4.58 13.73 16.71
C SER A 118 4.39 13.47 15.21
N ALA A 119 5.34 12.77 14.60
CA ALA A 119 5.26 12.34 13.21
C ALA A 119 4.27 11.16 13.10
N SER A 120 3.24 11.30 12.27
CA SER A 120 2.46 10.15 11.82
C SER A 120 1.94 10.35 10.39
N ALA A 121 2.60 9.64 9.48
CA ALA A 121 2.12 9.00 8.25
C ALA A 121 1.81 9.80 6.97
N ALA A 122 1.97 11.12 6.90
CA ALA A 122 1.79 11.86 5.64
C ALA A 122 2.71 13.08 5.48
N ALA A 123 3.94 13.01 6.01
CA ALA A 123 4.96 14.02 5.74
C ALA A 123 5.48 13.87 4.29
N THR A 124 4.67 14.32 3.35
CA THR A 124 5.05 15.29 2.34
C THR A 124 6.30 14.98 1.53
N THR A 125 6.18 14.04 0.58
CA THR A 125 6.95 14.07 -0.69
C THR A 125 6.49 15.19 -1.65
N TRP A 126 5.69 16.16 -1.18
CA TRP A 126 5.10 17.26 -1.97
C TRP A 126 6.09 18.39 -2.33
N VAL A 127 7.31 18.06 -2.76
CA VAL A 127 8.16 19.04 -3.46
C VAL A 127 7.79 19.00 -4.93
N GLU A 128 7.30 20.11 -5.47
CA GLU A 128 7.09 20.21 -6.92
C GLU A 128 8.45 20.27 -7.63
N ILE A 129 8.63 19.42 -8.64
CA ILE A 129 9.82 19.36 -9.48
C ILE A 129 9.37 19.51 -10.93
N SER A 130 9.62 20.67 -11.52
CA SER A 130 9.24 20.96 -12.92
C SER A 130 9.63 19.82 -13.85
N ASP A 131 8.71 19.39 -14.71
CA ASP A 131 8.88 18.34 -15.73
C ASP A 131 9.13 16.92 -15.18
N TRP A 132 8.89 16.71 -13.88
CA TRP A 132 9.05 15.41 -13.23
C TRP A 132 7.87 15.11 -12.30
N GLU A 133 7.46 13.85 -12.26
CA GLU A 133 6.39 13.35 -11.39
C GLU A 133 6.98 12.34 -10.40
N TYR A 134 6.53 12.40 -9.14
CA TYR A 134 6.84 11.37 -8.16
C TYR A 134 6.04 10.12 -8.49
N VAL A 135 6.70 8.99 -8.72
CA VAL A 135 6.06 7.72 -9.13
C VAL A 135 5.99 6.69 -8.01
N GLY A 136 6.65 6.94 -6.88
CA GLY A 136 6.49 6.13 -5.68
C GLY A 136 7.78 5.83 -4.93
N CYS A 137 7.62 5.00 -3.91
CA CYS A 137 8.70 4.48 -3.10
C CYS A 137 9.02 3.05 -3.53
N TYR A 138 10.26 2.75 -3.89
CA TYR A 138 10.65 1.45 -4.40
C TYR A 138 11.74 0.85 -3.51
N ARG A 139 11.58 -0.43 -3.14
CA ARG A 139 12.59 -1.18 -2.40
C ARG A 139 13.83 -1.36 -3.27
N ASP A 140 14.98 -1.12 -2.67
CA ASP A 140 16.28 -1.39 -3.26
C ASP A 140 16.87 -2.70 -2.69
N LYS A 141 17.89 -3.22 -3.35
CA LYS A 141 18.56 -4.49 -3.04
C LYS A 141 20.01 -4.46 -3.55
N ASP A 142 20.78 -5.50 -3.25
CA ASP A 142 22.18 -5.59 -3.69
C ASP A 142 22.32 -5.44 -5.21
N GLN A 143 21.42 -6.09 -5.97
CA GLN A 143 21.22 -5.80 -7.39
C GLN A 143 20.35 -4.57 -7.55
N ARG A 144 20.98 -3.40 -7.51
CA ARG A 144 20.34 -2.08 -7.43
C ARG A 144 19.11 -1.96 -8.34
N THR A 145 18.00 -1.50 -7.77
CA THR A 145 16.73 -1.27 -8.48
C THR A 145 16.88 -0.20 -9.57
N MET A 146 17.80 0.75 -9.39
CA MET A 146 18.24 1.71 -10.41
C MET A 146 19.77 1.73 -10.43
N SER A 147 20.40 1.42 -11.57
CA SER A 147 21.85 1.15 -11.65
C SER A 147 22.60 1.90 -12.75
N ASP A 148 21.94 2.72 -13.57
CA ASP A 148 22.57 3.26 -14.79
C ASP A 148 23.58 4.37 -14.47
N ALA A 149 23.30 5.20 -13.47
CA ALA A 149 24.25 6.15 -12.92
C ALA A 149 24.01 6.40 -11.43
N TYR A 150 25.07 6.81 -10.73
CA TYR A 150 25.07 7.06 -9.30
C TYR A 150 25.89 8.28 -8.93
N GLN A 151 25.40 9.05 -7.95
CA GLN A 151 26.12 10.14 -7.32
C GLN A 151 25.75 10.22 -5.82
N ASN A 152 26.74 10.46 -4.96
CA ASN A 152 26.51 10.71 -3.54
C ASN A 152 26.76 12.18 -3.21
N TYR A 153 25.81 12.80 -2.53
CA TYR A 153 25.91 14.16 -2.00
C TYR A 153 25.89 14.09 -0.48
N THR A 154 27.04 14.37 0.12
CA THR A 154 27.24 14.23 1.57
C THR A 154 26.45 15.26 2.37
N THR A 155 26.28 16.48 1.86
CA THR A 155 25.61 17.57 2.57
C THR A 155 24.61 18.36 1.73
N SER A 156 24.64 18.24 0.40
CA SER A 156 23.86 19.10 -0.50
C SER A 156 22.72 18.39 -1.23
N GLN A 157 22.40 17.15 -0.83
CA GLN A 157 21.38 16.36 -1.53
C GLN A 157 19.99 17.01 -1.43
N THR A 158 19.32 17.14 -2.57
CA THR A 158 17.88 17.46 -2.72
C THR A 158 17.35 16.68 -3.93
N ASN A 159 16.03 16.51 -4.08
CA ASN A 159 15.49 15.86 -5.28
C ASN A 159 15.80 16.70 -6.54
N ARG A 160 15.81 18.03 -6.43
CA ARG A 160 16.23 18.92 -7.54
C ARG A 160 17.68 18.73 -7.95
N GLN A 161 18.57 18.51 -6.98
CA GLN A 161 19.98 18.21 -7.25
C GLN A 161 20.13 16.88 -7.99
N CYS A 162 19.37 15.86 -7.56
CA CYS A 162 19.38 14.56 -8.23
C CYS A 162 18.76 14.61 -9.63
N LYS A 163 17.66 15.34 -9.81
CA LYS A 163 17.10 15.67 -11.13
C LYS A 163 18.18 16.24 -12.05
N ALA A 164 18.88 17.30 -11.62
CA ALA A 164 19.87 17.97 -12.46
C ALA A 164 21.01 17.03 -12.92
N PHE A 165 21.37 16.06 -12.08
CA PHE A 165 22.33 15.02 -12.45
C PHE A 165 21.79 14.06 -13.52
N CYS A 166 20.52 13.66 -13.41
CA CYS A 166 19.94 12.63 -14.27
C CYS A 166 19.29 13.16 -15.56
N GLU A 167 18.82 14.41 -15.58
CA GLU A 167 17.83 14.90 -16.55
C GLU A 167 18.27 14.85 -18.01
N LYS A 168 19.59 14.91 -18.25
CA LYS A 168 20.16 14.93 -19.60
C LYS A 168 20.05 13.57 -20.31
N ASN A 169 20.26 12.47 -19.59
CA ASN A 169 20.47 11.15 -20.20
C ASN A 169 19.46 10.08 -19.73
N TYR A 170 18.69 10.38 -18.69
CA TYR A 170 17.83 9.40 -18.02
C TYR A 170 16.39 9.90 -17.91
N ASP A 171 15.46 8.95 -17.87
CA ASP A 171 14.01 9.21 -17.78
C ASP A 171 13.49 9.07 -16.35
N TYR A 172 14.31 8.48 -15.47
CA TYR A 172 14.04 8.29 -14.05
C TYR A 172 15.22 8.78 -13.20
N PHE A 173 14.91 9.37 -12.06
CA PHE A 173 15.86 9.54 -10.97
C PHE A 173 15.27 9.01 -9.67
N GLY A 174 16.14 8.55 -8.78
CA GLY A 174 15.77 8.03 -7.47
C GLY A 174 16.75 8.54 -6.42
N THR A 175 16.25 8.84 -5.23
CA THR A 175 17.12 9.20 -4.10
C THR A 175 17.03 8.17 -2.99
N GLU A 176 18.15 7.86 -2.34
CA GLU A 176 18.21 6.93 -1.21
C GLU A 176 18.92 7.56 0.01
N THR A 177 18.50 7.13 1.21
CA THR A 177 19.15 7.43 2.50
C THR A 177 19.49 8.90 2.77
N GLY A 178 18.77 9.82 2.12
CA GLY A 178 18.95 11.26 2.28
C GLY A 178 20.10 11.88 1.47
N GLY A 179 20.99 11.09 0.88
CA GLY A 179 22.23 11.58 0.26
C GLY A 179 22.58 10.99 -1.10
N GLU A 180 22.01 9.84 -1.42
CA GLU A 180 22.35 9.09 -2.62
C GLU A 180 21.38 9.44 -3.74
N CYS A 181 21.90 9.52 -4.95
CA CYS A 181 21.18 9.82 -6.18
C CYS A 181 21.47 8.73 -7.22
N TYR A 182 20.42 8.18 -7.79
CA TYR A 182 20.45 7.14 -8.81
C TYR A 182 19.70 7.61 -10.05
N CYS A 183 20.19 7.24 -11.22
CA CYS A 183 19.49 7.46 -12.48
C CYS A 183 19.18 6.12 -13.15
N SER A 184 18.11 6.11 -13.94
CA SER A 184 17.78 4.99 -14.80
C SER A 184 17.07 5.47 -16.07
N SER A 185 17.36 4.87 -17.21
CA SER A 185 16.57 5.01 -18.43
C SER A 185 15.33 4.11 -18.41
N THR A 186 15.30 3.13 -17.52
CA THR A 186 14.20 2.17 -17.38
C THR A 186 13.42 2.38 -16.09
N ALA A 187 12.11 2.14 -16.14
CA ALA A 187 11.28 2.17 -14.94
C ALA A 187 11.74 1.07 -13.96
N PRO A 188 11.78 1.35 -12.65
CA PRO A 188 11.95 0.29 -11.66
C PRO A 188 10.78 -0.70 -11.75
N SER A 189 11.03 -1.98 -11.39
CA SER A 189 9.98 -2.99 -11.39
C SER A 189 8.85 -2.63 -10.41
N GLU A 190 7.61 -2.85 -10.82
CA GLU A 190 6.43 -2.73 -9.96
C GLU A 190 6.50 -3.66 -8.73
N ASP A 191 7.21 -4.79 -8.82
CA ASP A 191 7.43 -5.70 -7.66
C ASP A 191 8.29 -5.08 -6.54
N ALA A 192 9.05 -4.03 -6.89
CA ALA A 192 9.81 -3.26 -5.92
C ALA A 192 8.95 -2.15 -5.29
N LEU A 193 7.78 -1.81 -5.84
CA LEU A 193 6.91 -0.79 -5.29
C LEU A 193 6.58 -1.13 -3.83
N SER A 194 6.71 -0.14 -2.97
CA SER A 194 6.65 -0.28 -1.52
C SER A 194 5.83 0.84 -0.91
N PRO A 195 5.30 0.64 0.31
CA PRO A 195 4.57 1.69 1.01
C PRO A 195 5.41 2.97 1.14
N ALA A 196 4.79 4.12 0.88
CA ALA A 196 5.45 5.43 0.85
C ALA A 196 6.19 5.78 2.15
N TRP A 197 5.72 5.30 3.30
CA TRP A 197 6.32 5.55 4.61
C TRP A 197 7.71 4.91 4.79
N ASN A 198 8.12 3.98 3.91
CA ASN A 198 9.49 3.48 3.88
C ASN A 198 10.48 4.51 3.33
N CYS A 199 10.02 5.41 2.46
CA CYS A 199 10.78 6.56 2.00
C CYS A 199 10.55 7.71 2.99
N ASN A 200 11.34 7.74 4.05
CA ASN A 200 11.20 8.68 5.18
C ASN A 200 12.51 9.38 5.57
N ALA A 201 13.59 9.19 4.80
CA ALA A 201 14.87 9.83 5.04
C ALA A 201 14.84 11.29 4.57
N PRO A 202 15.16 12.27 5.42
CA PRO A 202 15.25 13.66 5.00
C PRO A 202 16.43 13.86 4.05
N CYS A 203 16.25 14.72 3.06
CA CYS A 203 17.32 15.17 2.19
C CYS A 203 18.37 15.94 2.99
N ARG A 204 19.65 15.58 2.87
CA ARG A 204 20.75 16.19 3.64
C ARG A 204 20.95 17.68 3.35
N GLY A 205 20.59 18.13 2.15
CA GLY A 205 20.72 19.51 1.70
C GLY A 205 19.43 20.34 1.77
N SER A 206 18.36 19.82 2.39
CA SER A 206 17.08 20.52 2.49
C SER A 206 16.76 20.91 3.93
N SER A 207 16.41 22.17 4.15
CA SER A 207 15.92 22.67 5.45
C SER A 207 14.43 22.46 5.66
N ASP A 208 13.69 22.16 4.58
CA ASP A 208 12.24 22.30 4.55
C ASP A 208 11.52 20.96 4.78
N GLY A 209 12.28 19.92 5.20
CA GLY A 209 11.74 18.59 5.46
C GLY A 209 11.49 17.75 4.19
N GLU A 210 12.13 18.10 3.08
CA GLU A 210 12.08 17.29 1.85
C GLU A 210 12.62 15.86 2.10
N ILE A 211 11.97 14.87 1.50
CA ILE A 211 12.29 13.45 1.64
C ILE A 211 13.11 12.96 0.43
N CYS A 212 14.20 12.25 0.71
CA CYS A 212 15.14 11.70 -0.26
C CYS A 212 15.35 10.19 -0.04
N GLY A 213 14.27 9.41 -0.20
CA GLY A 213 14.27 7.95 -0.05
C GLY A 213 14.18 7.47 1.38
N GLY A 214 14.76 6.30 1.65
CA GLY A 214 14.86 5.61 2.94
C GLY A 214 16.07 4.68 2.93
N GLY A 215 16.34 3.95 4.01
CA GLY A 215 17.39 2.92 4.00
C GLY A 215 16.93 1.72 3.18
N TRP A 216 17.56 1.44 2.03
CA TRP A 216 17.10 0.47 1.02
C TRP A 216 15.76 0.80 0.37
N PHE A 217 15.41 2.08 0.30
CA PHE A 217 14.21 2.53 -0.40
C PHE A 217 14.47 3.80 -1.21
N LEU A 218 14.12 3.77 -2.49
CA LEU A 218 14.25 4.86 -3.44
C LEU A 218 12.96 5.67 -3.52
N SER A 219 13.03 6.98 -3.28
CA SER A 219 12.00 7.90 -3.76
C SER A 219 12.22 8.13 -5.24
N VAL A 220 11.36 7.56 -6.09
CA VAL A 220 11.55 7.58 -7.56
C VAL A 220 10.66 8.63 -8.21
N TRP A 221 11.27 9.33 -9.17
CA TRP A 221 10.65 10.32 -10.01
C TRP A 221 10.84 9.97 -11.47
N LYS A 222 9.86 10.35 -12.30
CA LYS A 222 9.84 10.11 -13.74
C LYS A 222 9.66 11.41 -14.49
N LYS A 223 10.34 11.55 -15.63
CA LYS A 223 10.18 12.70 -16.52
C LYS A 223 8.79 12.72 -17.15
N THR A 224 8.06 13.83 -17.06
CA THR A 224 6.66 13.94 -17.55
C THR A 224 6.56 14.29 -19.03
N LYS A 225 7.62 14.87 -19.62
CA LYS A 225 7.72 15.14 -21.06
C LYS A 225 9.17 15.02 -21.52
N LYS A 226 9.39 14.32 -22.65
CA LYS A 226 10.67 14.31 -23.35
C LYS A 226 10.79 15.66 -24.07
N ALA A 227 11.69 16.53 -23.60
CA ALA A 227 12.13 17.69 -24.39
C ALA A 227 12.97 17.22 -25.58
#